data_AF-A0AAW0VUP8-F1
#
_entry.id   AF-A0AAW0VUP8-F1
#
_cell.length_a   1.000
_cell.length_b   1.000
_cell.length_c   1.000
_cell.angle_alpha   90.00
_cell.angle_beta   90.00
_cell.angle_gamma   90.00
#
_symmetry.space_group_name_H-M   'P 1'
#
loop_
_entity.id
_entity.type
_entity.pdbx_description
1 polymer ?
#
loop_
_entity_poly.entity_id
_entity_poly.type
_entity_poly.pdbx_seq_one_letter_code
_entity_poly.pdbx_strand_id
1 'polypeptide(L)'
;MKSLIAYSSVAHMGLVLRGLVVIGGWGLNGAVVVMVGHGLCSSGLFCLANIVYERLGRRSLIIRKGLLNVMPNIGLWWFLLVAGNIAAPPTLNLIGEISLIIRVVR
;
A
#
# COMPACT_ATOMS: atom_id res chain seq x y z
N MET A 1 -8.87 0.23 -11.01
CA MET A 1 -7.56 -0.18 -10.43
C MET A 1 -6.73 1.00 -10.04
N LYS A 2 -6.29 1.86 -10.98
CA LYS A 2 -5.52 3.06 -10.64
C LYS A 2 -6.22 3.93 -9.57
N SER A 3 -7.54 4.09 -9.67
CA SER A 3 -8.34 4.76 -8.64
C SER A 3 -8.34 4.06 -7.27
N LEU A 4 -8.49 2.74 -7.21
CA LEU A 4 -8.45 1.98 -5.96
C LEU A 4 -7.09 2.10 -5.25
N ILE A 5 -6.00 2.02 -6.03
CA ILE A 5 -4.63 2.21 -5.51
C ILE A 5 -4.50 3.64 -4.97
N ALA A 6 -4.98 4.65 -5.71
CA ALA A 6 -4.97 6.04 -5.27
C ALA A 6 -5.77 6.28 -3.97
N TYR A 7 -6.96 5.68 -3.83
CA TYR A 7 -7.73 5.80 -2.59
C TYR A 7 -7.00 5.17 -1.40
N SER A 8 -6.35 4.01 -1.59
CA SER A 8 -5.53 3.40 -0.54
C SER A 8 -4.35 4.29 -0.12
N SER A 9 -3.71 4.99 -1.06
CA SER A 9 -2.61 5.92 -0.73
C SER A 9 -3.07 7.15 0.05
N VAL A 10 -4.29 7.64 -0.22
CA VAL A 10 -4.86 8.77 0.53
C VAL A 10 -5.07 8.40 1.99
N ALA A 11 -5.49 7.17 2.30
CA ALA A 11 -5.67 6.70 3.67
C ALA A 11 -4.34 6.69 4.47
N HIS A 12 -3.27 6.16 3.88
CA HIS A 12 -1.93 6.14 4.49
C HIS A 12 -1.39 7.55 4.75
N MET A 13 -1.50 8.44 3.77
CA MET A 13 -1.05 9.83 3.92
C MET A 13 -1.88 10.60 4.94
N GLY A 14 -3.18 10.32 5.05
CA GLY A 14 -4.02 10.90 6.09
C GLY A 14 -3.57 10.52 7.50
N LEU A 15 -3.12 9.28 7.70
CA LEU A 15 -2.60 8.81 8.98
C LEU A 15 -1.24 9.46 9.31
N VAL A 16 -0.37 9.60 8.30
CA VAL A 16 0.91 10.35 8.42
C VAL A 16 0.67 11.80 8.82
N LEU A 17 -0.25 12.51 8.16
CA LEU A 17 -0.58 13.90 8.48
C LEU A 17 -1.05 14.04 9.93
N ARG A 18 -1.95 13.16 10.38
CA ARG A 18 -2.43 13.16 11.77
C ARG A 18 -1.30 12.93 12.77
N GLY A 19 -0.35 12.05 12.43
CA GLY A 19 0.84 11.79 13.23
C GLY A 19 1.83 12.96 13.30
N LEU A 20 1.98 13.70 12.20
CA LEU A 20 2.86 14.88 12.14
C LEU A 20 2.32 16.04 12.99
N VAL A 21 1.00 16.22 13.05
CA VAL A 21 0.36 17.28 13.84
C VAL A 21 0.63 17.14 15.34
N VAL A 22 0.81 15.93 15.85
CA VAL A 22 1.04 15.68 17.29
C VAL A 22 2.50 15.98 17.72
N ILE A 23 3.40 16.29 16.77
CA ILE A 23 4.80 16.72 16.99
C ILE A 23 5.49 15.95 18.12
N GLY A 24 5.92 14.72 17.83
CA GLY A 24 6.70 13.90 18.75
C GLY A 24 7.74 13.06 18.01
N GLY A 25 8.91 12.82 18.62
CA GLY A 25 10.03 12.12 17.96
C GLY A 25 9.67 10.74 17.41
N TRP A 26 8.83 9.98 18.12
CA TRP A 26 8.31 8.70 17.64
C TRP A 26 7.27 8.85 16.52
N GLY A 27 6.50 9.94 16.51
CA GLY A 27 5.54 10.24 15.44
C GLY A 27 6.25 10.61 14.14
N LEU A 28 7.33 11.39 14.24
CA LEU A 28 8.20 11.71 13.10
C LEU A 28 8.88 10.47 12.54
N ASN A 29 9.46 9.62 13.39
CA ASN A 29 10.08 8.37 12.96
C ASN A 29 9.04 7.43 12.31
N GLY A 30 7.85 7.33 12.90
CA GLY A 30 6.73 6.57 12.34
C GLY A 30 6.28 7.07 10.97
N ALA A 31 6.17 8.39 10.81
CA ALA A 31 5.83 9.03 9.54
C ALA A 31 6.86 8.70 8.44
N VAL A 32 8.15 8.76 8.76
CA VAL A 32 9.21 8.39 7.80
C VAL A 32 9.10 6.92 7.39
N VAL A 33 8.88 6.01 8.35
CA VAL A 33 8.74 4.57 8.06
C VAL A 33 7.54 4.30 7.16
N VAL A 34 6.38 4.91 7.44
CA VAL A 34 5.19 4.78 6.56
C VAL A 34 5.46 5.37 5.19
N MET A 35 6.09 6.55 5.07
CA MET A 35 6.37 7.15 3.77
C MET A 35 7.26 6.28 2.89
N VAL A 36 8.29 5.66 3.46
CA VAL A 36 9.18 4.75 2.73
C VAL A 36 8.45 3.45 2.36
N GLY A 37 7.80 2.81 3.32
CA GLY A 37 7.08 1.54 3.10
C GLY A 37 5.94 1.68 2.09
N HIS A 38 5.14 2.74 2.23
CA HIS A 38 4.05 3.06 1.33
C HIS A 38 4.55 3.42 -0.07
N GLY A 39 5.63 4.21 -0.19
CA GLY A 39 6.21 4.59 -1.48
C GLY A 39 6.64 3.37 -2.31
N LEU A 40 7.24 2.37 -1.66
CA LEU A 40 7.64 1.13 -2.30
C LEU A 40 6.44 0.26 -2.70
N CYS A 41 5.44 0.11 -1.83
CA CYS A 41 4.25 -0.70 -2.15
C CYS A 41 3.40 -0.07 -3.27
N SER A 42 3.16 1.24 -3.21
CA SER A 42 2.31 1.95 -4.18
C SER A 42 2.93 1.97 -5.57
N SER A 43 4.22 2.26 -5.69
CA SER A 43 4.92 2.23 -6.98
C SER A 43 4.90 0.82 -7.61
N GLY A 44 5.11 -0.22 -6.80
CA GLY A 44 4.98 -1.62 -7.21
C GLY A 44 3.57 -1.96 -7.71
N LEU A 45 2.52 -1.55 -6.99
CA LEU A 45 1.12 -1.76 -7.39
C LEU A 45 0.77 -1.02 -8.68
N PHE A 46 1.26 0.21 -8.87
CA PHE A 46 1.07 0.95 -10.12
C PHE A 46 1.77 0.28 -11.30
N CYS A 47 2.98 -0.23 -11.11
CA CYS A 47 3.72 -0.99 -12.12
C CYS A 47 2.98 -2.27 -12.52
N LEU A 48 2.60 -3.08 -11.53
CA LEU A 48 1.84 -4.31 -11.79
C LEU A 48 0.49 -4.04 -12.45
N ALA A 49 -0.22 -2.98 -12.03
CA ALA A 49 -1.48 -2.60 -12.65
C ALA A 49 -1.31 -2.24 -14.13
N ASN A 50 -0.15 -1.71 -14.52
CA ASN A 50 0.17 -1.41 -15.90
C ASN A 50 0.51 -2.69 -16.69
N ILE A 51 1.35 -3.58 -16.15
CA ILE A 51 1.70 -4.85 -16.80
C ILE A 51 0.44 -5.69 -17.05
N VAL A 52 -0.44 -5.79 -16.06
CA VAL A 52 -1.72 -6.51 -16.18
C VAL A 52 -2.62 -5.86 -17.24
N TYR A 53 -2.61 -4.53 -17.34
CA TYR A 53 -3.39 -3.82 -18.35
C TYR A 53 -2.86 -4.07 -19.77
N GLU A 54 -1.55 -4.07 -19.96
CA GLU A 54 -0.91 -4.32 -21.25
C GLU A 54 -1.15 -5.75 -21.74
N ARG A 55 -1.17 -6.73 -20.83
CA ARG A 55 -1.42 -8.14 -21.18
C ARG A 55 -2.87 -8.46 -21.53
N LEU A 56 -3.84 -7.79 -20.88
CA LEU A 56 -5.27 -8.11 -21.04
C LEU A 56 -6.01 -7.10 -21.93
N GLY A 57 -5.45 -5.92 -22.17
CA GLY A 57 -6.07 -4.84 -22.96
C GLY A 57 -7.39 -4.28 -22.38
N ARG A 58 -7.85 -4.76 -21.22
CA ARG A 58 -9.16 -4.42 -20.64
C ARG A 58 -9.02 -3.81 -19.24
N ARG A 59 -9.84 -2.79 -18.94
CA ARG A 59 -9.78 -2.02 -17.67
C ARG A 59 -10.65 -2.60 -16.55
N SER A 60 -11.64 -3.43 -16.86
CA SER A 60 -12.64 -3.88 -15.89
C SER A 60 -12.07 -4.90 -14.90
N LEU A 61 -12.56 -4.86 -13.66
CA LEU A 61 -12.15 -5.74 -12.57
C LEU A 61 -12.74 -7.14 -12.68
N ILE A 62 -13.99 -7.22 -13.14
CA ILE A 62 -14.76 -8.46 -13.22
C ILE A 62 -14.13 -9.44 -14.23
N ILE A 63 -13.56 -8.92 -15.33
CA ILE A 63 -12.91 -9.72 -16.37
C ILE A 63 -11.52 -10.22 -15.93
N ARG A 64 -10.91 -9.60 -14.91
CA ARG A 64 -9.61 -10.01 -14.37
C ARG A 64 -9.69 -11.06 -13.26
N LYS A 65 -10.89 -11.57 -12.96
CA LYS A 65 -11.05 -12.70 -12.05
C LYS A 65 -10.32 -13.92 -12.65
N GLY A 66 -9.55 -14.62 -11.82
CA GLY A 66 -8.76 -15.77 -12.27
C GLY A 66 -7.32 -15.48 -12.74
N LEU A 67 -6.81 -14.25 -12.55
CA LEU A 67 -5.43 -13.90 -12.91
C LEU A 67 -4.37 -14.82 -12.27
N LEU A 68 -4.63 -15.30 -11.06
CA LEU A 68 -3.77 -16.26 -10.34
C LEU A 68 -3.59 -17.58 -11.10
N ASN A 69 -4.61 -18.03 -11.85
CA ASN A 69 -4.56 -19.29 -12.58
C ASN A 69 -3.82 -19.14 -13.93
N VAL A 70 -3.89 -17.96 -14.54
CA VAL A 70 -3.26 -17.67 -15.84
C VAL A 70 -1.79 -17.26 -15.69
N MET A 71 -1.47 -16.48 -14.65
CA MET A 71 -0.12 -15.96 -14.40
C MET A 71 0.19 -15.98 -12.89
N PRO A 72 0.62 -17.13 -12.33
CA PRO A 72 0.81 -17.29 -10.89
C PRO A 72 1.90 -16.38 -10.32
N ASN A 73 2.99 -16.14 -11.06
CA ASN A 73 4.07 -15.25 -10.62
C ASN A 73 3.59 -13.79 -10.44
N ILE A 74 2.82 -13.26 -11.40
CA ILE A 74 2.25 -11.91 -11.29
C ILE A 74 1.20 -11.87 -10.18
N GLY A 75 0.42 -12.95 -10.01
CA GLY A 75 -0.53 -13.11 -8.91
C GLY A 75 0.13 -13.09 -7.53
N LEU A 76 1.29 -13.75 -7.36
CA LEU A 76 2.06 -13.75 -6.12
C LEU A 76 2.61 -12.35 -5.79
N TRP A 77 3.25 -11.68 -6.74
CA TRP A 77 3.73 -10.31 -6.55
C TRP A 77 2.59 -9.34 -6.23
N TRP A 78 1.46 -9.51 -6.89
CA TRP A 78 0.25 -8.74 -6.60
C TRP A 78 -0.22 -8.97 -5.16
N PHE A 79 -0.30 -10.23 -4.72
CA PHE A 79 -0.69 -10.57 -3.36
C PHE A 79 0.25 -9.97 -2.31
N LEU A 80 1.56 -10.12 -2.48
CA LEU A 80 2.56 -9.59 -1.55
C LEU A 80 2.50 -8.07 -1.42
N LEU A 81 2.38 -7.35 -2.54
CA LEU A 81 2.30 -5.88 -2.52
C LEU A 81 0.98 -5.36 -1.98
N VAL A 82 -0.14 -6.06 -2.23
CA VAL A 82 -1.43 -5.75 -1.58
C VAL A 82 -1.35 -6.02 -0.07
N ALA A 83 -0.75 -7.13 0.34
CA ALA A 83 -0.57 -7.46 1.77
C ALA A 83 0.30 -6.41 2.48
N GLY A 84 1.37 -5.92 1.83
CA GLY A 84 2.17 -4.82 2.37
C GLY A 84 1.44 -3.48 2.45
N ASN A 85 0.54 -3.19 1.51
CA ASN A 85 -0.29 -1.99 1.55
C ASN A 85 -1.40 -2.06 2.62
N ILE A 86 -1.83 -3.26 3.03
CA ILE A 86 -2.79 -3.48 4.13
C ILE A 86 -2.07 -3.57 5.49
N ALA A 87 -0.75 -3.31 5.53
CA ALA A 87 0.05 -3.39 6.76
C ALA A 87 -0.03 -4.79 7.42
N ALA A 88 -0.03 -5.86 6.63
CA ALA A 88 -0.01 -7.22 7.18
C ALA A 88 1.30 -7.51 7.96
N PRO A 89 1.27 -8.39 8.99
CA PRO A 89 2.45 -8.79 9.77
C PRO A 89 3.37 -9.65 8.90
N PRO A 90 4.34 -9.07 8.18
CA PRO A 90 5.69 -8.75 8.65
C PRO A 90 6.26 -7.48 7.96
N THR A 91 5.40 -6.50 7.64
CA THR A 91 5.74 -5.37 6.76
C THR A 91 6.09 -4.07 7.48
N LEU A 92 6.86 -3.20 6.82
CA LEU A 92 7.28 -1.89 7.35
C LEU A 92 6.09 -0.97 7.66
N ASN A 93 5.03 -1.07 6.86
CA ASN A 93 3.84 -0.22 7.02
C ASN A 93 3.15 -0.47 8.37
N LEU A 94 3.12 -1.72 8.85
CA LEU A 94 2.59 -2.07 10.17
C LEU A 94 3.36 -1.34 11.29
N ILE A 95 4.69 -1.38 11.25
CA ILE A 95 5.53 -0.77 12.28
C ILE A 95 5.32 0.75 12.30
N GLY A 96 5.27 1.36 11.13
CA GLY A 96 4.99 2.78 10.97
C GLY A 96 3.61 3.17 11.49
N GLU A 97 2.55 2.46 11.07
CA GLU A 97 1.17 2.74 11.51
C GLU A 97 0.98 2.57 13.02
N ILE A 98 1.54 1.51 13.61
CA ILE A 98 1.48 1.30 15.08
C ILE A 98 2.14 2.46 15.81
N SER A 99 3.34 2.88 15.38
CA SER A 99 4.05 3.98 16.03
C SER A 99 3.29 5.31 15.93
N LEU A 100 2.61 5.56 14.81
CA LEU A 100 1.76 6.73 14.60
C LEU A 100 0.50 6.66 15.46
N ILE A 101 -0.18 5.52 15.54
CA ILE A 101 -1.39 5.33 16.36
C ILE A 101 -1.05 5.52 17.84
N ILE A 102 0.05 4.94 18.33
CA ILE A 102 0.50 5.10 19.72
C ILE A 102 0.68 6.59 20.05
N ARG A 103 1.25 7.36 19.11
CA ARG A 103 1.51 8.79 19.32
C ARG A 103 0.29 9.68 19.14
N VAL A 104 -0.67 9.29 18.32
CA VAL A 104 -1.93 10.03 18.19
C VAL A 104 -2.83 9.82 19.41
N VAL A 105 -2.77 8.63 20.03
CA VAL A 105 -3.58 8.30 21.21
C VAL A 105 -2.98 8.84 22.50
N ARG A 106 -1.66 9.05 22.56
CA ARG A 106 -0.93 9.48 23.76
C ARG A 106 -0.02 10.66 23.50
#